data_AF-A0A1I1ET74-F1
#
_entry.id   AF-A0A1I1ET74-F1
#
_cell.length_a   1.000
_cell.length_b   1.000
_cell.length_c   1.000
_cell.angle_alpha   90.00
_cell.angle_beta   90.00
_cell.angle_gamma   90.00
#
_symmetry.space_group_name_H-M   'P 1'
#
loop_
_entity.id
_entity.type
_entity.pdbx_description
1 polymer ?
#
loop_
_entity_poly.entity_id
_entity_poly.type
_entity_poly.pdbx_seq_one_letter_code
_entity_poly.pdbx_strand_id
1 'polypeptide(L)'
;MNEKEWKKVVERGSVVPPYYEPAHSAQSVYWTGEIEGEHHEEYLGEMPQTYYDKRYVDWFYYTFTALEPDPDEIGMYIYRRTDEDEGVFEFDEWYSTYIENTSHWKTEKEFMKGADE
;
A
#
# COMPACT_ATOMS: atom_id res chain seq x y z
N MET A 1 -17.57 -15.79 -6.21
CA MET A 1 -16.28 -16.25 -6.77
C MET A 1 -15.96 -17.62 -6.19
N ASN A 2 -15.39 -18.55 -6.96
CA ASN A 2 -14.96 -19.87 -6.48
C ASN A 2 -13.45 -19.93 -6.19
N GLU A 3 -12.99 -21.00 -5.54
CA GLU A 3 -11.57 -21.19 -5.17
C GLU A 3 -10.59 -21.09 -6.35
N LYS A 4 -10.96 -21.61 -7.53
CA LYS A 4 -10.09 -21.56 -8.73
C LYS A 4 -9.96 -20.15 -9.28
N GLU A 5 -11.03 -19.37 -9.21
CA GLU A 5 -11.01 -17.96 -9.59
C GLU A 5 -10.19 -17.15 -8.59
N TRP A 6 -10.37 -17.41 -7.29
CA TRP A 6 -9.61 -16.73 -6.24
C TRP A 6 -8.12 -17.01 -6.34
N LYS A 7 -7.72 -18.27 -6.60
CA LYS A 7 -6.31 -18.60 -6.80
C LYS A 7 -5.66 -17.78 -7.92
N LYS A 8 -6.39 -17.51 -9.02
CA LYS A 8 -5.89 -16.63 -10.09
C LYS A 8 -5.74 -15.18 -9.66
N VAL A 9 -6.62 -14.71 -8.77
CA VAL A 9 -6.53 -13.38 -8.18
C VAL A 9 -5.30 -13.29 -7.27
N VAL A 10 -5.08 -14.29 -6.41
CA VAL A 10 -3.89 -14.38 -5.54
C VAL A 10 -2.61 -14.43 -6.38
N GLU A 11 -2.56 -15.26 -7.43
CA GLU A 11 -1.43 -15.36 -8.35
C GLU A 11 -1.15 -14.05 -9.11
N ARG A 12 -2.18 -13.23 -9.31
CA ARG A 12 -2.06 -11.92 -9.96
C ARG A 12 -1.39 -10.88 -9.05
N GLY A 13 -1.47 -11.05 -7.74
CA GLY A 13 -0.87 -10.20 -6.72
C GLY A 13 -1.72 -8.97 -6.36
N SER A 14 -1.11 -8.03 -5.65
CA SER A 14 -1.79 -6.86 -5.10
C SER A 14 -2.42 -5.98 -6.19
N VAL A 15 -3.62 -5.47 -5.89
CA VAL A 15 -4.41 -4.64 -6.81
C VAL A 15 -4.54 -3.22 -6.29
N VAL A 16 -4.52 -2.27 -7.23
CA VAL A 16 -4.72 -0.85 -6.95
C VAL A 16 -6.15 -0.49 -7.34
N PRO A 17 -6.99 -0.09 -6.37
CA PRO A 17 -8.32 0.41 -6.67
C PRO A 17 -8.32 1.55 -7.70
N PRO A 18 -9.33 1.67 -8.57
CA PRO A 18 -9.37 2.70 -9.62
C PRO A 18 -9.51 4.14 -9.08
N TYR A 19 -9.83 4.26 -7.80
CA TYR A 19 -9.92 5.52 -7.08
C TYR A 19 -8.66 5.86 -6.27
N TYR A 20 -7.62 5.04 -6.36
CA TYR A 20 -6.31 5.36 -5.79
C TYR A 20 -5.49 6.23 -6.74
N GLU A 21 -4.73 7.15 -6.16
CA GLU A 21 -3.75 7.99 -6.84
C GLU A 21 -2.38 7.82 -6.15
N PRO A 22 -1.25 7.85 -6.88
CA PRO A 22 0.07 7.73 -6.27
C PRO A 22 0.28 8.76 -5.15
N ALA A 23 0.82 8.32 -4.01
CA ALA A 23 1.21 9.19 -2.90
C ALA A 23 2.74 9.21 -2.74
N HIS A 24 3.32 8.14 -2.19
CA HIS A 24 4.76 7.99 -2.03
C HIS A 24 5.30 6.82 -2.81
N SER A 25 6.46 7.06 -3.42
CA SER A 25 7.27 6.01 -4.02
C SER A 25 7.87 5.09 -2.95
N ALA A 26 7.97 3.79 -3.23
CA ALA A 26 8.70 2.88 -2.37
C ALA A 26 10.16 3.33 -2.23
N GLN A 27 10.63 3.44 -0.98
CA GLN A 27 11.94 4.00 -0.66
C GLN A 27 12.46 3.46 0.68
N SER A 28 13.79 3.42 0.81
CA SER A 28 14.45 3.15 2.08
C SER A 28 14.20 4.28 3.08
N VAL A 29 13.86 3.92 4.31
CA VAL A 29 13.62 4.83 5.43
C VAL A 29 14.88 4.86 6.29
N TYR A 30 15.31 6.07 6.64
CA TYR A 30 16.48 6.30 7.49
C TYR A 30 16.09 7.18 8.67
N TRP A 31 16.62 6.86 9.84
CA TRP A 31 16.70 7.79 10.95
C TRP A 31 17.90 8.70 10.70
N THR A 32 17.71 10.01 10.83
CA THR A 32 18.81 10.96 10.83
C THR A 32 18.79 11.75 12.13
N GLY A 33 19.95 11.89 12.76
CA GLY A 33 20.07 12.61 14.01
C GLY A 33 21.50 13.03 14.30
N GLU A 34 21.66 13.84 15.33
CA GLU A 34 22.96 14.27 15.81
C GLU A 34 23.19 13.65 17.20
N ILE A 35 24.20 12.80 17.31
CA ILE A 35 24.60 12.18 18.57
C ILE A 35 25.99 12.71 18.90
N GLU A 36 26.14 13.36 20.05
CA GLU A 36 27.42 13.93 20.51
C GLU A 36 28.12 14.91 19.53
N GLY A 37 27.34 15.56 18.66
CA GLY A 37 27.87 16.53 17.69
C GLY A 37 28.25 15.93 16.34
N GLU A 38 28.06 14.61 16.14
CA GLU A 38 28.26 13.93 14.87
C GLU A 38 26.92 13.58 14.21
N HIS A 39 26.85 13.73 12.90
CA HIS A 39 25.68 13.34 12.12
C HIS A 39 25.64 11.82 11.96
N HIS A 40 24.53 11.21 12.37
CA HIS A 40 24.26 9.79 12.24
C HIS A 40 23.08 9.56 11.31
N GLU A 41 23.22 8.56 10.44
CA GLU A 41 22.17 8.03 9.59
C GLU A 41 22.09 6.52 9.83
N GLU A 42 20.90 6.04 10.22
CA GLU A 42 20.64 4.61 10.48
C GLU A 42 19.50 4.14 9.58
N TYR A 43 19.72 3.04 8.87
CA TYR A 43 18.68 2.40 8.06
C TYR A 43 17.62 1.76 8.95
N LEU A 44 16.36 2.19 8.79
CA LEU A 44 15.22 1.69 9.57
C LEU A 44 14.38 0.65 8.81
N GLY A 45 14.43 0.62 7.48
CA GLY A 45 13.66 -0.33 6.67
C GLY A 45 13.28 0.20 5.29
N GLU A 46 12.35 -0.47 4.61
CA GLU A 46 11.74 -0.01 3.35
C GLU A 46 10.29 0.41 3.59
N MET A 47 9.92 1.59 3.09
CA MET A 47 8.53 2.00 2.95
C MET A 47 7.98 1.46 1.63
N PRO A 48 6.82 0.80 1.61
CA PRO A 48 6.19 0.34 0.38
C PRO A 48 5.64 1.52 -0.45
N GLN A 49 5.15 1.20 -1.65
CA GLN A 49 4.34 2.14 -2.41
C GLN A 49 3.07 2.49 -1.65
N THR A 50 2.68 3.76 -1.66
CA THR A 50 1.44 4.21 -1.04
C THR A 50 0.61 5.08 -1.97
N TYR A 51 -0.68 5.14 -1.67
CA TYR A 51 -1.71 5.75 -2.49
C TYR A 51 -2.68 6.57 -1.66
N TYR A 52 -3.12 7.70 -2.21
CA TYR A 52 -4.27 8.45 -1.68
C TYR A 52 -5.57 7.86 -2.22
N ASP A 53 -6.60 7.80 -1.37
CA ASP A 53 -7.96 7.48 -1.82
C ASP A 53 -8.72 8.76 -2.16
N LYS A 54 -8.91 9.02 -3.46
CA LYS A 54 -9.57 10.26 -3.92
C LYS A 54 -11.06 10.35 -3.58
N ARG A 55 -11.67 9.30 -3.03
CA ARG A 55 -13.04 9.36 -2.47
C ARG A 55 -13.08 10.12 -1.16
N TYR A 56 -11.96 10.22 -0.46
CA TYR A 56 -11.83 10.88 0.83
C TYR A 56 -10.93 12.11 0.73
N VAL A 57 -11.33 13.04 -0.14
CA VAL A 57 -10.58 14.29 -0.38
C VAL A 57 -10.33 15.03 0.93
N ASP A 58 -11.24 15.03 1.90
CA ASP A 58 -11.03 15.74 3.16
C ASP A 58 -10.16 15.00 4.20
N TRP A 59 -9.71 13.77 3.90
CA TRP A 59 -8.86 12.93 4.76
C TRP A 59 -7.45 12.81 4.16
N PHE A 60 -6.85 13.94 3.78
CA PHE A 60 -5.51 14.04 3.18
C PHE A 60 -4.37 13.47 4.04
N TYR A 61 -4.66 13.02 5.26
CA TYR A 61 -3.68 12.56 6.23
C TYR A 61 -3.43 11.06 6.18
N TYR A 62 -4.15 10.31 5.33
CA TYR A 62 -3.93 8.86 5.21
C TYR A 62 -3.48 8.46 3.82
N THR A 63 -2.41 7.68 3.76
CA THR A 63 -2.02 6.92 2.57
C THR A 63 -2.16 5.43 2.82
N PHE A 64 -2.36 4.67 1.75
CA PHE A 64 -2.67 3.23 1.81
C PHE A 64 -1.76 2.44 0.88
N THR A 65 -1.41 1.22 1.24
CA THR A 65 -0.75 0.30 0.29
C THR A 65 -1.74 -0.21 -0.75
N ALA A 66 -1.23 -0.85 -1.82
CA ALA A 66 -2.10 -1.68 -2.66
C ALA A 66 -2.78 -2.78 -1.82
N LEU A 67 -3.92 -3.27 -2.32
CA LEU A 67 -4.69 -4.30 -1.65
C LEU A 67 -4.13 -5.69 -1.99
N GLU A 68 -3.57 -6.36 -0.99
CA GLU A 68 -3.04 -7.73 -1.11
C GLU A 68 -4.15 -8.76 -0.89
N PRO A 69 -4.42 -9.68 -1.83
CA PRO A 69 -5.42 -10.72 -1.63
C PRO A 69 -4.97 -11.73 -0.57
N ASP A 70 -5.84 -12.04 0.40
CA ASP A 70 -5.58 -13.11 1.36
C ASP A 70 -5.64 -14.49 0.66
N PRO A 71 -4.59 -15.34 0.75
CA PRO A 71 -4.57 -16.63 0.08
C PRO A 71 -5.59 -17.64 0.62
N ASP A 72 -5.99 -17.50 1.88
CA ASP A 72 -6.82 -18.46 2.61
C ASP A 72 -8.29 -18.05 2.63
N GLU A 73 -8.61 -16.77 2.38
CA GLU A 73 -9.98 -16.26 2.43
C GLU A 73 -10.45 -15.57 1.14
N ILE A 74 -11.46 -16.17 0.48
CA ILE A 74 -11.98 -15.69 -0.81
C ILE A 74 -12.61 -14.30 -0.67
N GLY A 75 -12.10 -13.34 -1.44
CA GLY A 75 -12.60 -11.97 -1.50
C GLY A 75 -12.06 -11.06 -0.41
N MET A 76 -11.23 -11.58 0.50
CA MET A 76 -10.55 -10.80 1.52
C MET A 76 -9.30 -10.16 0.94
N TYR A 77 -9.11 -8.88 1.27
CA TYR A 77 -7.92 -8.12 0.95
C TYR A 77 -7.36 -7.46 2.19
N ILE A 78 -6.05 -7.46 2.29
CA ILE A 78 -5.27 -6.87 3.37
C ILE A 78 -4.53 -5.65 2.83
N TYR A 79 -4.42 -4.60 3.64
CA TYR A 79 -3.66 -3.41 3.31
C TYR A 79 -3.13 -2.73 4.58
N ARG A 80 -2.16 -1.84 4.42
CA ARG A 80 -1.66 -0.97 5.49
C ARG A 80 -2.06 0.47 5.22
N ARG A 81 -2.07 1.25 6.30
CA ARG A 81 -2.37 2.68 6.28
C ARG A 81 -1.25 3.42 7.00
N THR A 82 -0.90 4.60 6.48
CA THR A 82 0.04 5.53 7.09
C THR A 82 -0.72 6.75 7.55
N ASP A 83 -0.51 7.20 8.78
CA ASP A 83 -0.93 8.55 9.20
C ASP A 83 0.21 9.53 8.87
N GLU A 84 0.02 10.28 7.79
CA GLU A 84 0.98 11.26 7.27
C GLU A 84 1.14 12.46 8.21
N ASP A 85 0.13 12.77 9.03
CA ASP A 85 0.15 13.91 9.95
C ASP A 85 0.97 13.58 11.21
N GLU A 86 0.84 12.36 11.72
CA GLU A 86 1.68 11.88 12.82
C GLU A 86 3.09 11.49 12.34
N GLY A 87 3.27 11.34 11.02
CA GLY A 87 4.52 10.86 10.43
C GLY A 87 4.84 9.41 10.83
N VAL A 88 3.81 8.66 11.24
CA VAL A 88 3.94 7.29 11.71
C VAL A 88 3.41 6.36 10.61
N PHE A 89 4.33 5.64 10.00
CA PHE A 89 3.97 4.45 9.25
C PHE A 89 3.67 3.35 10.26
N GLU A 90 2.38 3.06 10.48
CA GLU A 90 1.92 2.01 11.38
C GLU A 90 2.23 0.62 10.77
N PHE A 91 3.51 0.23 10.77
CA PHE A 91 3.99 -1.01 10.18
C PHE A 91 3.33 -2.27 10.78
N ASP A 92 2.86 -2.18 12.03
CA ASP A 92 2.29 -3.29 12.78
C ASP A 92 0.76 -3.41 12.62
N GLU A 93 0.10 -2.42 12.02
CA GLU A 93 -1.35 -2.45 11.82
C GLU A 93 -1.75 -2.93 10.42
N TRP A 94 -2.55 -3.98 10.39
CA TRP A 94 -3.10 -4.55 9.17
C TRP A 94 -4.60 -4.33 9.13
N TYR A 95 -5.05 -3.73 8.04
CA TYR A 95 -6.45 -3.50 7.76
C TYR A 95 -6.95 -4.52 6.75
N SER A 96 -8.23 -4.86 6.83
CA SER A 96 -8.84 -5.85 5.95
C SER A 96 -10.15 -5.36 5.36
N THR A 97 -10.45 -5.73 4.13
CA THR A 97 -11.71 -5.41 3.45
C THR A 97 -12.16 -6.55 2.54
N TYR A 98 -13.48 -6.69 2.36
CA TYR A 98 -14.03 -7.64 1.41
C TYR A 98 -14.42 -6.96 0.11
N ILE A 99 -13.98 -7.55 -1.00
CA ILE A 99 -14.31 -7.10 -2.35
C ILE A 99 -14.71 -8.29 -3.19
N GLU A 100 -15.93 -8.27 -3.72
CA GLU A 100 -16.49 -9.39 -4.48
C GLU A 100 -15.83 -9.58 -5.86
N ASN A 101 -15.31 -8.52 -6.47
CA ASN A 101 -14.74 -8.56 -7.81
C ASN A 101 -13.73 -7.43 -8.09
N THR A 102 -12.46 -7.79 -8.29
CA THR A 102 -11.34 -6.90 -8.63
C THR A 102 -10.77 -7.17 -10.02
N SER A 103 -11.45 -7.96 -10.86
CA SER A 103 -10.92 -8.44 -12.15
C SER A 103 -10.59 -7.33 -13.15
N HIS A 104 -11.23 -6.17 -13.02
CA HIS A 104 -11.01 -4.99 -13.87
C HIS A 104 -10.03 -3.98 -13.26
N TRP A 105 -9.59 -4.17 -12.02
CA TRP A 105 -8.63 -3.28 -11.36
C TRP A 105 -7.23 -3.59 -11.88
N LYS A 106 -6.33 -2.61 -11.91
CA LYS A 106 -4.92 -2.85 -12.25
C LYS A 106 -4.23 -3.52 -11.07
N THR A 107 -3.25 -4.38 -11.35
CA THR A 107 -2.25 -4.75 -10.34
C THR A 107 -1.38 -3.54 -10.01
N GLU A 108 -0.74 -3.56 -8.85
CA GLU A 108 0.26 -2.54 -8.48
C GLU A 108 1.35 -2.41 -9.54
N LYS A 109 1.84 -3.55 -10.06
CA LYS A 109 2.84 -3.58 -11.14
C LYS A 109 2.34 -2.96 -12.46
N GLU A 110 1.09 -3.21 -12.84
CA GLU A 110 0.48 -2.61 -14.05
C GLU A 110 0.21 -1.12 -13.86
N PHE A 111 -0.17 -0.72 -12.65
CA PHE A 111 -0.42 0.66 -12.29
C PHE A 111 0.86 1.50 -12.39
N MET A 112 1.95 1.04 -11.78
CA MET A 112 3.23 1.76 -11.78
C MET A 112 3.84 1.90 -13.18
N LYS A 113 3.68 0.91 -14.06
CA LYS A 113 4.17 0.99 -15.46
C LYS A 113 3.49 2.08 -16.29
N GLY A 114 2.24 2.42 -15.96
CA GLY A 114 1.49 3.46 -16.67
C GLY A 114 1.60 4.85 -16.04
N ALA A 115 2.37 5.00 -14.95
CA ALA A 115 2.61 6.29 -14.32
C ALA A 115 3.84 7.02 -14.90
N ASP A 116 4.67 6.32 -15.69
CA ASP A 116 5.88 6.84 -16.34
C ASP A 116 5.65 7.31 -17.81
N GLU A 117 4.39 7.33 -18.28
CA GLU A 117 3.97 7.83 -19.60
C GLU A 117 3.23 9.18 -19.50
#